data_AF-A0A2S8EPN7-F1
#
_entry.id   AF-A0A2S8EPN7-F1
#
_cell.length_a   1.000
_cell.length_b   1.000
_cell.length_c   1.000
_cell.angle_alpha   90.00
_cell.angle_beta   90.00
_cell.angle_gamma   90.00
#
_symmetry.space_group_name_H-M   'P 1'
#
loop_
_entity.id
_entity.type
_entity.pdbx_description
1 polymer ?
#
loop_
_entity_poly.entity_id
_entity_poly.type
_entity_poly.pdbx_seq_one_letter_code
_entity_poly.pdbx_strand_id
1 'polypeptide(L)' 'MLTVLVMAAVLWGIGWAMGAPLRARLAMVGALYAAVLAIQFTLPGDAALRAATGGSPAPWLALGGVAALVGGYGAGLG' A
#
# COMPACT_ATOMS: atom_id res chain seq x y z
N MET A 1 9.43 4.36 -5.12
CA MET A 1 8.41 3.28 -5.25
C MET A 1 8.90 1.94 -4.72
N LEU A 2 10.00 1.40 -5.25
CA LEU A 2 10.55 0.10 -4.84
C LEU A 2 10.79 0.00 -3.33
N THR A 3 11.31 1.07 -2.72
CA THR A 3 11.53 1.17 -1.26
C THR A 3 10.27 0.92 -0.44
N VAL A 4 9.14 1.52 -0.84
CA VAL A 4 7.84 1.33 -0.17
C VAL A 4 7.33 -0.10 -0.34
N LEU A 5 7.51 -0.70 -1.53
CA LEU A 5 7.14 -2.10 -1.78
C LEU A 5 7.98 -3.06 -0.93
N VAL A 6 9.28 -2.79 -0.79
CA VAL A 6 10.17 -3.56 0.10
C VAL A 6 9.72 -3.41 1.56
N MET A 7 9.37 -2.20 2.01
CA MET A 7 8.79 -2.00 3.36
C MET A 7 7.49 -2.79 3.53
N ALA A 8 6.58 -2.76 2.56
CA ALA A 8 5.35 -3.52 2.61
C ALA A 8 5.61 -5.03 2.70
N ALA A 9 6.56 -5.55 1.91
CA ALA A 9 6.98 -6.95 1.96
C ALA A 9 7.61 -7.33 3.31
N VAL A 10 8.45 -6.46 3.89
CA VAL A 10 9.05 -6.66 5.21
C VAL A 10 7.99 -6.67 6.31
N LEU A 11 7.08 -5.68 6.32
CA LEU A 11 5.97 -5.61 7.29
C LEU A 11 5.08 -6.84 7.21
N TRP A 12 4.77 -7.30 6.00
CA TRP A 12 4.00 -8.51 5.78
C TRP A 12 4.74 -9.77 6.25
N GLY A 13 6.03 -9.88 5.94
CA GLY A 13 6.89 -11.00 6.34
C GLY A 13 7.05 -11.10 7.86
N ILE A 14 7.22 -9.95 8.54
CA ILE A 14 7.25 -9.88 10.02
C ILE A 14 5.89 -10.31 10.59
N GLY A 15 4.79 -9.76 10.08
CA GLY A 15 3.45 -10.17 10.50
C GLY A 15 3.19 -11.66 10.28
N TRP A 16 3.76 -12.24 9.22
CA TRP A 16 3.74 -13.68 8.96
C TRP A 16 4.54 -14.47 9.98
N ALA A 17 5.79 -14.10 10.23
CA ALA A 17 6.66 -14.74 11.21
C ALA A 17 6.11 -14.68 12.64
N MET A 18 5.43 -13.59 12.99
CA MET A 18 4.80 -13.40 14.32
C MET A 18 3.45 -14.11 14.46
N GLY A 19 2.95 -14.79 13.42
CA GLY A 19 1.64 -15.45 13.47
C GLY A 19 0.46 -14.48 13.57
N ALA A 20 0.63 -13.19 13.24
CA ALA A 20 -0.41 -12.19 13.36
C ALA A 20 -1.62 -12.54 12.48
N PRO A 21 -2.87 -12.25 12.90
CA PRO A 21 -4.05 -12.56 12.10
C PRO A 21 -4.05 -11.79 10.78
N LEU A 22 -4.62 -12.38 9.72
CA LEU A 22 -4.66 -11.78 8.38
C LEU A 22 -5.22 -10.35 8.39
N ARG A 23 -6.26 -10.10 9.21
CA ARG A 23 -6.87 -8.77 9.38
C ARG A 23 -5.87 -7.71 9.84
N ALA A 24 -4.98 -8.05 10.78
CA ALA A 24 -3.97 -7.14 11.28
C ALA A 24 -2.91 -6.85 10.20
N ARG A 25 -2.47 -7.87 9.45
CA ARG A 25 -1.51 -7.69 8.36
C ARG A 25 -2.06 -6.79 7.25
N LEU A 26 -3.33 -6.99 6.88
CA LEU A 26 -4.04 -6.13 5.92
C LEU A 26 -4.18 -4.70 6.44
N ALA A 27 -4.48 -4.51 7.73
CA ALA A 27 -4.55 -3.18 8.33
C ALA A 27 -3.19 -2.45 8.28
N MET A 28 -2.09 -3.14 8.57
CA MET A 28 -0.74 -2.57 8.50
C MET A 28 -0.36 -2.13 7.08
N VAL A 29 -0.56 -3.01 6.09
CA VAL A 29 -0.28 -2.69 4.68
C VAL A 29 -1.23 -1.60 4.17
N GLY A 30 -2.50 -1.66 4.54
CA GLY A 30 -3.51 -0.65 4.21
C GLY A 30 -3.17 0.72 4.78
N ALA A 31 -2.69 0.79 6.02
CA ALA A 31 -2.23 2.03 6.64
C ALA A 31 -1.00 2.61 5.92
N LEU A 32 -0.01 1.78 5.58
CA LEU A 32 1.14 2.21 4.78
C LEU A 32 0.71 2.75 3.42
N TYR A 33 -0.19 2.05 2.72
CA TYR A 33 -0.73 2.48 1.44
C TYR A 33 -1.49 3.81 1.54
N ALA A 34 -2.34 3.97 2.56
CA ALA A 34 -3.08 5.21 2.81
C ALA A 34 -2.16 6.39 3.10
N ALA A 35 -1.09 6.18 3.89
CA ALA A 35 -0.10 7.21 4.17
C ALA A 35 0.63 7.67 2.89
N VAL A 36 0.95 6.72 2.00
CA VAL A 36 1.59 7.05 0.71
C VAL A 36 0.65 7.84 -0.19
N LEU A 37 -0.63 7.46 -0.28
CA LEU A 37 -1.61 8.25 -1.02
C LEU A 37 -1.74 9.67 -0.43
N ALA A 38 -1.82 9.79 0.89
CA ALA A 38 -1.85 11.10 1.55
C ALA A 38 -0.63 11.93 1.16
N ILE A 39 0.59 11.35 1.16
CA ILE A 39 1.79 12.03 0.67
C ILE A 39 1.63 12.51 -0.77
N GLN A 40 1.13 11.66 -1.67
CA GLN A 40 1.01 12.01 -3.09
C GLN A 40 0.00 13.12 -3.36
N PHE A 41 -1.07 13.23 -2.56
CA PHE A 41 -2.13 14.23 -2.75
C PHE A 41 -1.93 15.52 -1.95
N THR A 42 -1.21 15.46 -0.83
CA THR A 42 -1.01 16.63 0.05
C THR A 42 0.32 17.33 -0.16
N LEU A 43 1.38 16.63 -0.57
CA LEU A 43 2.69 17.25 -0.77
C LEU A 43 2.82 17.86 -2.18
N PRO A 44 3.52 19.00 -2.31
CA PRO A 44 3.80 19.63 -3.58
C PRO A 44 4.68 18.78 -4.53
N GLY A 45 4.67 19.15 -5.81
CA GLY A 45 5.39 18.49 -6.89
C GLY A 45 6.89 18.27 -6.66
N ASP A 46 7.54 19.23 -6.04
CA ASP A 46 8.98 19.28 -5.79
C ASP A 46 9.43 18.59 -4.49
N ALA A 47 8.49 18.14 -3.66
CA ALA A 47 8.82 17.53 -2.40
C ALA A 47 9.62 16.22 -2.57
N ALA A 48 10.82 16.17 -1.98
CA ALA A 48 11.72 15.01 -2.04
C ALA A 48 11.06 13.71 -1.56
N LEU A 49 10.22 13.80 -0.53
CA LEU A 49 9.48 12.66 0.00
C LEU A 49 8.50 12.07 -1.03
N ARG A 50 7.81 12.95 -1.78
CA ARG A 50 6.89 12.57 -2.86
C ARG A 50 7.66 11.90 -3.99
N ALA A 51 8.85 12.38 -4.33
CA ALA A 51 9.73 11.74 -5.32
C ALA A 51 10.18 10.34 -4.86
N ALA A 52 10.56 10.18 -3.58
CA ALA A 52 10.97 8.90 -3.01
C ALA A 52 9.83 7.84 -3.04
N THR A 53 8.58 8.26 -2.83
CA THR A 53 7.39 7.39 -2.91
C THR A 53 6.91 7.15 -4.35
N GLY A 54 7.51 7.78 -5.37
CA GLY A 54 7.24 7.53 -6.78
C GLY A 54 6.90 8.74 -7.63
N GLY A 55 6.77 9.92 -7.02
CA GLY A 55 6.58 11.19 -7.72
C GLY A 55 5.22 11.35 -8.41
N SER A 56 4.37 10.32 -8.40
CA SER A 56 3.04 10.36 -9.02
C SER A 56 2.04 9.46 -8.25
N PRO A 57 0.78 9.91 -8.07
CA PRO A 57 -0.29 9.09 -7.51
C PRO A 57 -0.78 7.98 -8.45
N ALA A 58 -0.64 8.14 -9.76
CA ALA A 58 -1.19 7.22 -10.77
C ALA A 58 -0.84 5.72 -10.54
N PRO A 59 0.44 5.33 -10.36
CA PRO A 59 0.79 3.94 -10.10
C PRO A 59 0.21 3.39 -8.78
N TRP A 60 0.05 4.23 -7.76
CA TRP A 60 -0.58 3.81 -6.50
C TRP A 60 -2.07 3.54 -6.68
N LEU A 61 -2.78 4.43 -7.38
CA LEU A 61 -4.19 4.24 -7.71
C LEU A 61 -4.44 2.99 -8.55
N ALA A 62 -3.57 2.70 -9.52
CA ALA A 62 -3.65 1.47 -10.30
C ALA A 62 -3.51 0.23 -9.40
N LEU A 63 -2.54 0.24 -8.47
CA LEU A 63 -2.33 -0.84 -7.51
C LEU A 63 -3.54 -1.05 -6.60
N GLY A 64 -4.11 0.04 -6.07
CA GLY A 64 -5.34 0.01 -5.28
C GLY A 64 -6.55 -0.48 -6.07
N GLY A 65 -6.66 -0.08 -7.34
CA GLY A 65 -7.72 -0.54 -8.24
C GLY A 65 -7.66 -2.05 -8.47
N VAL A 66 -6.48 -2.59 -8.76
CA VAL A 66 -6.29 -4.05 -8.90
C VAL A 66 -6.60 -4.77 -7.60
N ALA A 67 -6.12 -4.27 -6.45
CA ALA A 67 -6.42 -4.87 -5.15
C ALA A 67 -7.93 -4.87 -4.83
N ALA A 68 -8.63 -3.78 -5.15
CA ALA A 68 -10.08 -3.68 -4.96
C ALA A 68 -10.85 -4.64 -5.87
N LEU A 69 -10.43 -4.79 -7.14
CA LEU A 69 -11.02 -5.73 -8.08
C LEU A 69 -10.86 -7.18 -7.60
N VAL A 70 -9.65 -7.58 -7.20
CA VAL A 70 -9.37 -8.93 -6.70
C VAL A 70 -10.16 -9.21 -5.41
N GLY A 71 -10.13 -8.27 -4.46
CA GLY A 71 -10.84 -8.41 -3.19
C GLY A 71 -12.37 -8.44 -3.37
N GLY A 72 -12.91 -7.56 -4.22
CA GLY A 72 -14.33 -7.51 -4.54
C GLY A 72 -14.82 -8.76 -5.28
N TYR A 73 -14.03 -9.27 -6.23
CA TYR A 73 -14.33 -10.52 -6.92
C TYR A 73 -14.35 -11.71 -5.95
N GLY A 74 -13.35 -11.82 -5.08
CA GLY A 74 -13.31 -12.87 -4.06
C GLY A 74 -14.49 -12.80 -3.09
N ALA A 75 -14.90 -11.59 -2.67
CA ALA A 75 -16.05 -11.40 -1.80
C ALA A 75 -17.39 -11.69 -2.50
N GLY A 76 -17.49 -11.48 -3.81
CA GLY A 76 -18.70 -11.78 -4.59
C GLY A 76 -18.86 -13.26 -4.95
N LEU A 77 -17.80 -14.06 -4.83
CA LEU A 77 -17.83 -15.51 -5.06
C LEU A 77 -18.03 -16.35 -3.78
N GLY A 78 -17.88 -15.74 -2.60
CA GLY A 78 -18.07 -16.39 -1.29
C GLY A 78 -19.44 -16.11 -0.70
#